data_AF-A0A7S2BVU4-F1
#
_entry.id   AF-A0A7S2BVU4-F1
#
_cell.length_a   1.000
_cell.length_b   1.000
_cell.length_c   1.000
_cell.angle_alpha   90.00
_cell.angle_beta   90.00
_cell.angle_gamma   90.00
#
_symmetry.space_group_name_H-M   'P 1'
#
loop_
_entity.id
_entity.type
_entity.pdbx_description
1 polymer ?
#
loop_
_entity_poly.entity_id
_entity_poly.type
_entity_poly.pdbx_seq_one_letter_code
_entity_poly.pdbx_strand_id
1 'polypeptide(L)'
;YTRARPDSARVSAARLLGVDEHTLSETLSTRTIRAREDTYVVAMEPAQAEANRDALAKAVYNQLFLWLVDRINKSLSTSHGAAIRNSANATSKSPNRRTPTRGAAASPGG
;
A
#
# COMPACT_ATOMS: atom_id res chain seq x y z
N TYR A 1 -35.30 15.55 -18.13
CA TYR A 1 -34.27 14.61 -17.61
C TYR A 1 -32.92 15.07 -18.14
N THR A 2 -32.15 15.79 -17.32
CA THR A 2 -30.90 16.46 -17.70
C THR A 2 -29.79 15.43 -17.93
N ARG A 3 -29.38 15.23 -19.19
CA ARG A 3 -28.10 14.57 -19.51
C ARG A 3 -26.99 15.43 -18.89
N ALA A 4 -26.46 15.00 -17.74
CA ALA A 4 -25.23 15.56 -17.20
C ALA A 4 -24.19 15.48 -18.31
N ARG A 5 -23.68 16.63 -18.74
CA ARG A 5 -22.68 16.72 -19.81
C ARG A 5 -21.47 15.86 -19.38
N PRO A 6 -21.04 14.86 -20.16
CA PRO A 6 -19.99 13.93 -19.74
C PRO A 6 -18.68 14.64 -19.36
N ASP A 7 -18.44 15.82 -19.94
CA ASP A 7 -17.30 16.70 -19.63
C ASP A 7 -17.30 17.15 -18.16
N SER A 8 -18.47 17.41 -17.55
CA SER A 8 -18.52 17.92 -16.17
C SER A 8 -18.16 16.84 -15.15
N ALA A 9 -18.49 15.57 -15.42
CA ALA A 9 -18.18 14.46 -14.53
C ALA A 9 -16.67 14.17 -14.49
N ARG A 10 -16.00 14.22 -15.65
CA ARG A 10 -14.56 14.00 -15.77
C ARG A 10 -13.76 15.11 -15.09
N VAL A 11 -14.10 16.37 -15.36
CA VAL A 11 -13.49 17.54 -14.69
C VAL A 11 -13.68 17.46 -13.18
N SER A 12 -14.87 17.08 -12.72
CA SER A 12 -15.14 16.94 -11.28
C SER A 12 -14.32 15.84 -10.65
N ALA A 13 -14.23 14.66 -11.30
CA ALA A 13 -13.43 13.54 -10.82
C ALA A 13 -11.94 13.90 -10.78
N ALA A 14 -11.40 14.51 -11.83
CA ALA A 14 -10.01 14.97 -11.91
C ALA A 14 -9.69 15.96 -10.77
N ARG A 15 -10.56 16.95 -10.56
CA ARG A 15 -10.42 17.93 -9.46
C ARG A 15 -10.47 17.29 -8.07
N LEU A 16 -11.39 16.35 -7.85
CA LEU A 16 -11.53 15.67 -6.56
C LEU A 16 -10.37 14.73 -6.26
N LEU A 17 -9.81 14.08 -7.29
CA LEU A 17 -8.66 13.20 -7.17
C LEU A 17 -7.32 13.96 -7.21
N GLY A 18 -7.32 15.25 -7.52
CA GLY A 18 -6.12 16.08 -7.64
C GLY A 18 -5.24 15.72 -8.84
N VAL A 19 -5.84 15.19 -9.91
CA VAL A 19 -5.14 14.81 -11.15
C VAL A 19 -5.60 15.68 -12.31
N ASP A 20 -4.77 15.74 -13.35
CA ASP A 20 -5.13 16.43 -14.59
C ASP A 20 -6.20 15.67 -15.39
N GLU A 21 -7.14 16.40 -16.01
CA GLU A 21 -8.27 15.81 -16.73
C GLU A 21 -7.81 15.01 -17.96
N HIS A 22 -6.85 15.56 -18.71
CA HIS A 22 -6.33 14.92 -19.91
C HIS A 22 -5.65 13.61 -19.55
N THR A 23 -4.81 13.65 -18.52
CA THR A 23 -4.12 12.47 -17.99
C THR A 23 -5.10 11.41 -17.51
N LEU A 24 -6.16 11.80 -16.78
CA LEU A 24 -7.21 10.87 -16.32
C LEU A 24 -7.95 10.23 -17.51
N SER A 25 -8.24 11.01 -18.56
CA SER A 25 -8.88 10.50 -19.76
C SER A 25 -8.00 9.52 -20.51
N GLU A 26 -6.74 9.87 -20.74
CA GLU A 26 -5.80 9.04 -21.48
C GLU A 26 -5.56 7.73 -20.74
N THR A 27 -5.37 7.77 -19.43
CA THR A 27 -5.14 6.55 -18.63
C THR A 27 -6.35 5.63 -18.58
N LEU A 28 -7.57 6.14 -18.63
CA LEU A 28 -8.78 5.32 -18.70
C LEU A 28 -9.04 4.74 -20.09
N SER A 29 -8.63 5.45 -21.15
CA SER A 29 -8.94 5.11 -22.55
C SER A 29 -7.76 4.53 -23.33
N THR A 30 -6.56 4.44 -22.76
CA THR A 30 -5.37 3.91 -23.45
C THR A 30 -4.69 2.84 -22.61
N ARG A 31 -4.12 1.86 -23.31
CA ARG A 31 -3.28 0.81 -22.73
C ARG A 31 -1.88 0.92 -23.30
N THR A 32 -0.91 1.16 -22.43
CA THR A 32 0.50 1.15 -22.79
C THR A 32 1.03 -0.29 -22.79
N ILE A 33 1.52 -0.75 -23.94
CA ILE A 33 2.13 -2.06 -24.14
C ILE A 33 3.62 -1.85 -24.33
N ARG A 34 4.44 -2.41 -23.45
CA ARG A 34 5.90 -2.39 -23.55
C ARG A 34 6.39 -3.70 -24.18
N ALA A 35 7.10 -3.62 -25.29
CA ALA A 35 7.64 -4.76 -26.03
C ALA A 35 9.14 -4.57 -26.30
N ARG A 36 10.00 -5.27 -25.54
CA ARG A 36 11.48 -5.33 -25.64
C ARG A 36 12.20 -3.98 -25.80
N GLU A 37 12.12 -3.32 -26.95
CA GLU A 37 12.72 -2.00 -27.23
C GLU A 37 11.69 -0.88 -27.47
N ASP A 38 10.41 -1.21 -27.69
CA ASP A 38 9.36 -0.27 -28.06
C ASP A 38 8.24 -0.17 -27.02
N THR A 39 7.60 1.00 -26.98
CA THR A 39 6.38 1.24 -26.21
C THR A 39 5.26 1.69 -27.15
N TYR A 40 4.20 0.89 -27.23
CA TYR A 40 3.03 1.17 -28.05
C TYR A 40 1.86 1.57 -27.17
N VAL A 41 1.14 2.63 -27.55
CA VAL A 41 -0.10 3.05 -26.89
C VAL A 41 -1.27 2.63 -27.75
N VAL A 42 -2.16 1.81 -27.20
CA VAL A 42 -3.33 1.30 -27.91
C VAL A 42 -4.59 1.88 -27.29
N ALA A 43 -5.46 2.45 -28.11
CA ALA A 43 -6.78 2.91 -27.66
C ALA A 43 -7.61 1.71 -27.22
N MET A 44 -8.33 1.87 -26.10
CA MET A 44 -9.10 0.80 -25.49
C MET A 44 -10.51 0.76 -26.07
N GLU A 45 -11.08 -0.44 -26.18
CA GLU A 45 -12.49 -0.58 -26.52
C GLU A 45 -13.38 0.01 -25.42
N PRO A 46 -14.59 0.50 -25.75
CA PRO A 46 -15.50 1.13 -24.78
C PRO A 46 -15.76 0.28 -23.53
N ALA A 47 -15.97 -1.03 -23.71
CA ALA A 47 -16.21 -1.95 -22.59
C ALA A 47 -15.02 -2.04 -21.62
N GLN A 48 -13.80 -1.98 -22.13
CA GLN A 48 -12.61 -2.03 -21.31
C GLN A 48 -12.37 -0.68 -20.60
N ALA A 49 -12.67 0.45 -21.25
CA ALA A 49 -12.62 1.76 -20.61
C ALA A 49 -13.65 1.88 -19.47
N GLU A 50 -14.85 1.29 -19.62
CA GLU A 50 -15.83 1.19 -18.54
C GLU A 50 -15.33 0.33 -17.38
N ALA A 51 -14.73 -0.83 -17.67
CA ALA A 51 -14.12 -1.69 -16.65
C ALA A 51 -13.00 -0.96 -15.89
N ASN A 52 -12.18 -0.16 -16.57
CA ASN A 52 -11.14 0.66 -15.95
C ASN A 52 -11.72 1.74 -15.02
N ARG A 53 -12.79 2.43 -15.44
CA ARG A 53 -13.52 3.39 -14.60
C ARG A 53 -14.02 2.72 -13.32
N ASP A 54 -14.63 1.55 -13.46
CA ASP A 54 -15.19 0.83 -12.31
C ASP A 54 -14.11 0.30 -11.38
N ALA A 55 -12.98 -0.17 -11.94
CA ALA A 55 -11.82 -0.56 -11.16
C ALA A 55 -11.22 0.62 -10.38
N LEU A 56 -11.10 1.79 -11.01
CA LEU A 56 -10.65 3.01 -10.34
C LEU A 56 -11.58 3.38 -9.18
N ALA A 57 -12.89 3.38 -9.40
CA ALA A 57 -13.88 3.69 -8.37
C ALA A 57 -13.78 2.72 -7.17
N LYS A 58 -13.68 1.42 -7.45
CA LYS A 58 -13.49 0.39 -6.42
C LYS A 58 -12.19 0.57 -5.64
N ALA A 59 -11.09 0.91 -6.34
CA ALA A 59 -9.81 1.14 -5.70
C ALA A 59 -9.84 2.34 -4.75
N VAL A 60 -10.41 3.47 -5.18
CA VAL A 60 -10.57 4.68 -4.35
C VAL A 60 -11.44 4.38 -3.13
N TYR A 61 -12.58 3.72 -3.32
CA TYR A 61 -13.45 3.34 -2.21
C TYR A 61 -12.75 2.42 -1.21
N ASN A 62 -12.03 1.41 -1.69
CA ASN A 62 -11.32 0.47 -0.83
C ASN A 62 -10.25 1.18 0.02
N GLN A 63 -9.45 2.07 -0.59
CA GLN A 63 -8.44 2.83 0.15
C GLN A 63 -9.05 3.78 1.17
N LEU A 64 -10.16 4.44 0.83
CA LEU A 64 -10.88 5.32 1.75
C LEU A 64 -11.45 4.53 2.94
N PHE A 65 -12.03 3.35 2.68
CA PHE A 65 -12.58 2.50 3.72
C PHE A 65 -11.50 2.01 4.69
N LEU A 66 -10.37 1.53 4.16
CA LEU A 66 -9.23 1.11 4.99
C LEU A 66 -8.70 2.27 5.84
N TRP A 67 -8.56 3.46 5.25
CA TRP A 67 -8.15 4.65 5.98
C TRP A 67 -9.14 5.04 7.07
N LEU A 68 -10.44 4.98 6.79
CA LEU A 68 -11.49 5.31 7.76
C LEU A 68 -11.46 4.34 8.95
N VAL A 69 -11.38 3.04 8.70
CA VAL A 69 -11.29 2.00 9.74
C VAL A 69 -10.04 2.21 10.60
N ASP A 70 -8.89 2.43 9.98
CA ASP A 70 -7.64 2.73 10.69
C ASP A 70 -7.78 4.00 11.55
N ARG A 71 -8.41 5.05 11.02
CA ARG A 71 -8.63 6.31 11.74
C ARG A 71 -9.53 6.12 12.96
N ILE A 72 -10.61 5.35 12.83
CA ILE A 72 -11.53 5.01 13.92
C ILE A 72 -10.80 4.18 14.98
N ASN A 73 -10.06 3.15 14.57
CA ASN A 73 -9.32 2.31 15.50
C ASN A 73 -8.24 3.10 16.28
N LYS A 74 -7.60 4.08 15.63
CA LYS A 74 -6.66 5.00 16.28
C LYS A 74 -7.32 5.93 17.30
N SER A 75 -8.52 6.46 17.01
CA SER A 75 -9.22 7.35 17.96
C SER A 75 -9.75 6.60 19.18
N LEU A 76 -10.15 5.33 19.02
CA LEU A 76 -10.65 4.48 20.11
C LEU A 76 -9.52 3.92 20.98
N SER A 77 -8.38 3.54 20.39
CA SER A 77 -7.25 2.95 21.14
C SER A 77 -6.57 3.95 22.08
N THR A 78 -6.60 5.25 21.77
CA THR A 78 -6.02 6.32 22.63
C THR A 78 -6.82 6.52 23.94
N SER A 79 -8.11 6.17 23.96
CA SER A 79 -9.00 6.47 25.08
C SER A 79 -9.29 5.26 26.00
N HIS A 80 -8.97 4.03 25.59
CA HIS A 80 -9.25 2.82 26.37
C HIS A 80 -8.07 1.82 26.47
N GLY A 81 -6.99 1.97 25.68
CA GLY A 81 -5.90 0.98 25.62
C GLY A 81 -4.66 1.31 26.45
N ALA A 82 -4.54 2.52 27.01
CA ALA A 82 -3.32 2.94 27.72
C ALA A 82 -3.21 2.42 29.17
N ALA A 83 -4.28 1.81 29.72
CA ALA A 83 -4.35 1.42 31.13
C ALA A 83 -4.20 -0.09 31.41
N ILE A 84 -3.83 -0.93 30.42
CA ILE A 84 -3.52 -2.35 30.64
C ILE A 84 -2.13 -2.68 30.07
N ARG A 85 -1.08 -2.01 30.58
CA ARG A 85 0.26 -2.61 30.63
C ARG A 85 0.48 -3.10 32.06
N ASN A 86 -0.17 -4.20 32.41
CA ASN A 86 0.12 -4.89 33.66
C ASN A 86 1.49 -5.58 33.51
N SER A 87 2.37 -5.29 34.46
CA SER A 87 3.64 -5.94 34.68
C SER A 87 3.52 -7.46 34.71
N ALA A 88 4.24 -8.19 33.85
CA ALA A 88 4.61 -9.58 34.14
C ALA A 88 5.80 -10.04 33.29
N ASN A 89 6.88 -10.35 34.02
CA ASN A 89 7.97 -11.26 33.66
C ASN A 89 9.19 -10.70 32.92
N ALA A 90 9.95 -9.87 33.64
CA ALA A 90 11.40 -10.01 33.63
C ALA A 90 11.77 -11.35 34.29
N THR A 91 12.22 -12.34 33.50
CA THR A 91 13.06 -13.43 34.01
C THR A 91 14.21 -13.65 33.03
N SER A 92 15.41 -13.53 33.57
CA SER A 92 16.70 -13.66 32.91
C SER A 92 16.82 -14.93 32.07
N LYS A 93 17.30 -14.81 30.83
CA LYS A 93 18.08 -15.88 30.22
C LYS A 93 19.37 -15.29 29.67
N SER A 94 20.42 -15.41 30.47
CA SER A 94 21.80 -15.03 30.15
C SER A 94 22.25 -15.55 28.79
N PRO A 95 23.05 -14.79 28.04
CA PRO A 95 23.69 -15.27 26.83
C PRO A 95 24.88 -16.16 27.21
N ASN A 96 24.72 -17.49 27.14
CA ASN A 96 25.86 -18.40 27.31
C ASN A 96 26.74 -18.34 26.05
N ARG A 97 27.76 -17.47 26.11
CA ARG A 97 28.86 -17.33 25.17
C ARG A 97 29.74 -18.59 25.25
N ARG A 98 29.45 -19.61 24.43
CA ARG A 98 30.40 -20.72 24.22
C ARG A 98 31.54 -20.22 23.33
N THR A 99 32.62 -19.82 23.98
CA THR A 99 33.95 -19.66 23.40
C THR A 99 34.42 -20.97 22.77
N PRO A 100 34.96 -20.97 21.54
CA PRO A 100 35.71 -22.11 21.03
C PRO A 100 37.15 -21.98 21.53
N THR A 101 37.53 -22.74 22.57
CA THR A 101 38.95 -22.85 22.95
C THR A 101 39.64 -23.80 21.96
N ARG A 102 40.15 -23.23 20.87
CA ARG A 102 41.10 -23.89 19.97
C ARG A 102 42.53 -23.53 20.40
N GLY A 103 43.22 -24.50 20.98
CA GLY A 103 44.68 -24.61 20.90
C GLY A 103 45.51 -24.14 22.10
N ALA A 104 46.49 -25.00 22.41
CA ALA A 104 47.79 -24.73 23.04
C ALA A 104 47.85 -24.61 24.59
N ALA A 105 48.44 -25.63 25.24
CA ALA A 105 49.77 -25.55 25.88
C ALA A 105 49.87 -26.45 27.14
N ALA A 106 50.60 -27.57 27.01
CA ALA A 106 51.34 -28.26 28.08
C ALA A 106 52.11 -29.40 27.38
N SER A 107 53.29 -29.16 26.79
CA SER A 107 54.64 -29.18 27.38
C SER A 107 55.09 -30.53 27.98
N PRO A 108 56.40 -30.85 27.86
CA PRO A 108 56.94 -32.22 27.82
C PRO A 108 57.60 -32.67 29.14
N GLY A 109 57.90 -33.96 29.26
CA GLY A 109 58.95 -34.46 30.14
C GLY A 109 58.59 -35.71 30.95
N GLY A 110 59.43 -36.74 30.86
CA GLY A 110 59.40 -37.96 31.68
C GLY A 110 59.59 -39.21 30.86
#